data_AF-A0A5C1A8V6-F1
#
_entry.id   AF-A0A5C1A8V6-F1
#
_cell.length_a   1.000
_cell.length_b   1.000
_cell.length_c   1.000
_cell.angle_alpha   90.00
_cell.angle_beta   90.00
_cell.angle_gamma   90.00
#
_symmetry.space_group_name_H-M   'P 1'
#
loop_
_entity.id
_entity.type
_entity.pdbx_description
1 polymer ?
#
loop_
_entity_poly.entity_id
_entity_poly.type
_entity_poly.pdbx_seq_one_letter_code
_entity_poly.pdbx_strand_id
1 'polypeptide(L)'
;MSTLGKILLFVNLLLAVGVLYLAAQDRKKRTELNDSAVKYQFVIGGLPVEPIKDASVGEPGTDTLLVSVTGPNNAASNILVSKKLVESLYTGADNAFAGAGVPNSQVDLVNAVYTKMVQDLDAVQGDSARVQSLCGYLDNKTGQFQSGKLLVLAETFEERAAIRSLSPVSATPLPPEVWAANLKDARDRLKRKFDAVTQASNPDQPEQARKTVEELKTKILANPKDADLKRQLAALSAGGPNGPTASDAERRMKIAQLLMQVNPSPDWQKKVVLTVGLKAYQLAIIEQTGRLESMLAQTRDARFVDQQNFDVEYEQLKSFALENSKLVDQQIRVVDGLKATLATDELLFTQRQELRKQLMQELAVLTTSVNEKLAKQQKTEKSLFEVQQQVGLTLRETSKLEGDLRQKEISAEK
;
A
#
# COMPACT_ATOMS: atom_id res chain seq x y z
N MET A 1 17.91 -82.01 57.19
CA MET A 1 17.59 -80.62 57.54
C MET A 1 16.45 -80.60 58.54
N SER A 2 16.69 -80.08 59.75
CA SER A 2 15.64 -79.85 60.76
C SER A 2 14.50 -79.00 60.17
N THR A 3 13.25 -79.33 60.50
CA THR A 3 12.05 -78.54 60.14
C THR A 3 12.20 -77.08 60.52
N LEU A 4 12.89 -76.80 61.63
CA LEU A 4 13.17 -75.48 62.14
C LEU A 4 14.12 -74.68 61.22
N GLY A 5 15.10 -75.36 60.61
CA GLY A 5 16.00 -74.75 59.62
C GLY A 5 15.30 -74.39 58.30
N LYS A 6 14.30 -75.17 57.88
CA LYS A 6 13.49 -74.85 56.70
C LYS A 6 12.58 -73.63 56.95
N ILE A 7 12.00 -73.54 58.14
CA ILE A 7 11.16 -72.40 58.54
C ILE A 7 12.01 -71.12 58.59
N LEU A 8 13.21 -71.17 59.18
CA LEU A 8 14.13 -70.02 59.23
C LEU A 8 14.55 -69.54 57.84
N LEU A 9 14.78 -70.46 56.90
CA LEU A 9 15.11 -70.12 55.52
C LEU A 9 13.94 -69.41 54.82
N PHE A 10 12.71 -69.89 55.01
CA PHE A 10 11.50 -69.25 54.48
C PHE A 10 11.27 -67.85 55.07
N VAL A 11 11.46 -67.67 56.38
CA VAL A 11 11.31 -66.35 57.03
C VAL A 11 12.38 -65.36 56.53
N ASN A 12 13.64 -65.78 56.40
CA ASN A 12 14.69 -64.92 55.85
C ASN A 12 14.45 -64.57 54.38
N LEU A 13 13.92 -65.49 53.58
CA LEU A 13 13.54 -65.23 52.19
C LEU A 13 12.41 -64.19 52.11
N LEU A 14 11.36 -64.33 52.93
CA LEU A 14 10.25 -63.37 52.98
C LEU A 14 10.70 -61.99 53.45
N LEU A 15 11.60 -61.92 54.44
CA LEU A 15 12.20 -60.66 54.88
C LEU A 15 13.04 -60.02 53.77
N ALA A 16 13.86 -60.79 53.06
CA ALA A 16 14.65 -60.28 51.94
C ALA A 16 13.77 -59.74 50.80
N VAL A 17 12.70 -60.46 50.44
CA VAL A 17 11.71 -60.01 49.46
C VAL A 17 10.97 -58.75 49.93
N GLY A 18 10.61 -58.67 51.22
CA GLY A 18 9.98 -57.50 51.82
C GLY A 18 10.87 -56.26 51.78
N VAL A 19 12.16 -56.40 52.09
CA VAL A 19 13.15 -55.29 52.02
C VAL A 19 13.37 -54.85 50.57
N LEU A 20 13.49 -55.79 49.62
CA LEU A 20 13.60 -55.47 48.19
C LEU A 20 12.35 -54.72 47.68
N TYR A 21 11.16 -55.11 48.15
CA TYR A 21 9.91 -54.43 47.80
C TYR A 21 9.86 -52.99 48.36
N LEU A 22 10.22 -52.79 49.63
CA LEU A 22 10.27 -51.44 50.23
C LEU A 22 11.34 -50.57 49.56
N ALA A 23 12.50 -51.12 49.24
CA ALA A 23 13.55 -50.41 48.49
C ALA A 23 13.10 -50.05 47.07
N ALA A 24 12.38 -50.95 46.37
CA ALA A 24 11.80 -50.68 45.06
C ALA A 24 10.71 -49.59 45.14
N GLN A 25 9.87 -49.62 46.19
CA GLN A 25 8.83 -48.61 46.41
C GLN A 25 9.43 -47.24 46.73
N ASP A 26 10.47 -47.16 47.56
CA ASP A 26 11.20 -45.92 47.85
C ASP A 26 11.88 -45.38 46.59
N ARG A 27 12.53 -46.25 45.80
CA ARG A 27 13.12 -45.86 44.50
C ARG A 27 12.06 -45.29 43.55
N LYS A 28 10.87 -45.91 43.44
CA LYS A 28 9.77 -45.41 42.61
C LYS A 28 9.26 -44.04 43.06
N LYS A 29 9.11 -43.82 44.38
CA LYS A 29 8.70 -42.53 44.93
C LYS A 29 9.75 -41.44 44.69
N ARG A 30 11.03 -41.76 44.87
CA ARG A 30 12.13 -40.83 44.59
C ARG A 30 12.20 -40.47 43.10
N THR A 31 11.98 -41.43 42.19
CA THR A 31 11.91 -41.14 40.76
C THR A 31 10.71 -40.25 40.43
N GLU A 32 9.54 -40.48 41.04
CA GLU A 32 8.34 -39.65 40.81
C GLU A 32 8.51 -38.21 41.32
N LEU A 33 9.13 -38.03 42.48
CA LEU A 33 9.48 -36.71 43.02
C LEU A 33 10.50 -35.99 42.14
N ASN A 34 11.56 -36.69 41.70
CA ASN A 34 12.56 -36.12 40.81
C ASN A 34 11.94 -35.77 39.44
N ASP A 35 11.10 -36.63 38.88
CA ASP A 35 10.37 -36.39 37.64
C ASP A 35 9.48 -35.15 37.75
N SER A 36 8.78 -35.00 38.88
CA SER A 36 7.93 -33.83 39.15
C SER A 36 8.75 -32.55 39.28
N ALA A 37 9.90 -32.60 39.98
CA ALA A 37 10.81 -31.47 40.12
C ALA A 37 11.42 -31.07 38.77
N VAL A 38 11.83 -32.04 37.96
CA VAL A 38 12.34 -31.82 36.60
C VAL A 38 11.27 -31.21 35.70
N LYS A 39 10.03 -31.72 35.74
CA LYS A 39 8.90 -31.15 35.00
C LYS A 39 8.64 -29.70 35.41
N TYR A 40 8.64 -29.41 36.71
CA TYR A 40 8.45 -28.04 37.21
C TYR A 40 9.56 -27.10 36.72
N GLN A 41 10.82 -27.51 36.86
CA GLN A 41 11.95 -26.72 36.38
C GLN A 41 11.90 -26.52 34.87
N PHE A 42 11.50 -27.55 34.12
CA PHE A 42 11.33 -27.48 32.67
C PHE A 42 10.23 -26.51 32.27
N VAL A 43 9.07 -26.53 32.94
CA VAL A 43 7.98 -25.58 32.67
C VAL A 43 8.44 -24.13 32.92
N ILE A 44 9.29 -23.90 33.93
CA ILE A 44 9.78 -22.55 34.25
C ILE A 44 10.88 -22.09 33.28
N GLY A 45 11.87 -22.93 33.04
CA GLY A 45 13.09 -22.58 32.30
C GLY A 45 13.06 -22.90 30.80
N GLY A 46 12.19 -23.80 30.39
CA GLY A 46 12.09 -24.31 29.01
C GLY A 46 13.25 -25.20 28.60
N LEU A 47 13.33 -25.46 27.30
CA LEU A 47 14.44 -26.13 26.63
C LEU A 47 15.71 -25.25 26.61
N PRO A 48 16.90 -25.83 26.41
CA PRO A 48 18.09 -25.06 26.12
C PRO A 48 17.94 -24.26 24.82
N VAL A 49 18.57 -23.09 24.73
CA VAL A 49 18.49 -22.24 23.52
C VAL A 49 19.09 -22.97 22.33
N GLU A 50 20.30 -23.51 22.52
CA GLU A 50 21.04 -24.27 21.51
C GLU A 50 21.12 -25.75 21.88
N PRO A 51 21.22 -26.65 20.88
CA PRO A 51 21.46 -28.05 21.15
C PRO A 51 22.86 -28.19 21.74
N ILE A 52 22.97 -28.92 22.85
CA ILE A 52 24.24 -29.10 23.55
C ILE A 52 25.08 -30.11 22.77
N LYS A 53 26.23 -29.68 22.26
CA LYS A 53 27.13 -30.46 21.38
C LYS A 53 28.19 -31.27 22.12
N ASP A 54 28.14 -31.35 23.45
CA ASP A 54 29.20 -31.98 24.24
C ASP A 54 29.34 -33.47 23.96
N ALA A 55 30.49 -33.85 23.40
CA ALA A 55 30.87 -35.24 23.10
C ALA A 55 31.21 -36.07 24.37
N SER A 56 31.36 -35.43 25.53
CA SER A 56 31.78 -36.05 26.79
C SER A 56 30.61 -36.53 27.66
N VAL A 57 29.40 -36.03 27.41
CA VAL A 57 28.16 -36.61 27.96
C VAL A 57 27.72 -37.59 26.89
N GLY A 58 28.03 -38.88 27.07
CA GLY A 58 27.97 -39.92 26.03
C GLY A 58 26.88 -39.67 25.00
N GLU A 59 27.26 -39.71 23.71
CA GLU A 59 26.50 -39.18 22.55
C GLU A 59 25.00 -39.09 22.88
N PRO A 60 24.40 -37.88 22.87
CA PRO A 60 22.98 -37.74 23.17
C PRO A 60 22.20 -38.75 22.34
N GLY A 61 21.79 -39.85 22.98
CA GLY A 61 20.99 -40.87 22.35
C GLY A 61 19.67 -40.24 21.94
N THR A 62 18.96 -40.88 21.02
CA THR A 62 17.64 -40.42 20.52
C THR A 62 16.63 -40.12 21.64
N ASP A 63 16.88 -40.60 22.85
CA ASP A 63 15.91 -40.70 23.94
C ASP A 63 16.25 -39.82 25.17
N THR A 64 17.32 -39.02 25.16
CA THR A 64 17.68 -38.14 26.30
C THR A 64 17.91 -36.69 25.90
N LEU A 65 17.41 -35.76 26.70
CA LEU A 65 17.54 -34.30 26.57
C LEU A 65 18.35 -33.76 27.74
N LEU A 66 19.32 -32.89 27.47
CA LEU A 66 20.10 -32.23 28.51
C LEU A 66 19.40 -30.95 28.96
N VAL A 67 19.01 -30.89 30.24
CA VAL A 67 18.30 -29.76 30.84
C VAL A 67 19.20 -29.12 31.88
N SER A 68 19.42 -27.81 31.76
CA SER A 68 20.12 -27.03 32.78
C SER A 68 19.17 -26.75 33.94
N VAL A 69 19.43 -27.35 35.10
CA VAL A 69 18.71 -27.11 36.35
C VAL A 69 19.55 -26.20 37.23
N THR A 70 18.97 -25.10 37.67
CA THR A 70 19.61 -24.19 38.62
C THR A 70 19.29 -24.65 40.03
N GLY A 71 20.30 -25.13 40.76
CA GLY A 71 20.15 -25.53 42.15
C GLY A 71 19.98 -24.33 43.10
N PRO A 72 19.69 -24.56 44.39
CA PRO A 72 19.50 -23.50 45.40
C PRO A 72 20.70 -22.56 45.57
N ASN A 73 21.90 -22.97 45.14
CA ASN A 73 23.12 -22.15 45.17
C ASN A 73 23.34 -21.33 43.89
N ASN A 74 22.33 -21.19 43.01
CA ASN A 74 22.45 -20.62 41.67
C ASN A 74 23.46 -21.32 40.74
N ALA A 75 24.00 -22.48 41.14
CA ALA A 75 24.84 -23.30 40.28
C ALA A 75 23.95 -24.01 39.24
N ALA A 76 24.27 -23.81 37.96
CA ALA A 76 23.64 -24.55 36.88
C ALA A 76 24.27 -25.95 36.79
N SER A 77 23.47 -26.99 36.97
CA SER A 77 23.84 -28.38 36.72
C SER A 77 23.07 -28.90 35.51
N ASN A 78 23.79 -29.50 34.56
CA ASN A 78 23.18 -30.16 33.41
C ASN A 78 22.73 -31.57 33.81
N ILE A 79 21.43 -31.84 33.68
CA ILE A 79 20.83 -33.14 34.00
C ILE A 79 20.31 -33.77 32.71
N LEU A 80 20.60 -35.06 32.51
CA LEU A 80 20.01 -35.84 31.43
C LEU A 80 18.60 -36.28 31.82
N VAL A 81 17.61 -35.88 31.02
CA VAL A 81 16.19 -36.18 31.21
C VAL A 81 15.72 -37.04 30.04
N SER A 82 14.93 -38.07 30.30
CA SER A 82 14.37 -38.88 29.20
C SER A 82 13.40 -38.06 28.34
N LYS A 83 13.50 -38.17 27.01
CA LYS A 83 12.63 -37.50 26.05
C LYS A 83 11.16 -37.87 26.27
N LYS A 84 10.89 -39.14 26.63
CA LYS A 84 9.55 -39.62 26.99
C LYS A 84 8.91 -38.85 28.15
N LEU A 85 9.69 -38.44 29.15
CA LEU A 85 9.19 -37.61 30.25
C LEU A 85 8.72 -36.24 29.73
N VAL A 86 9.51 -35.63 28.85
CA VAL A 86 9.21 -34.32 28.26
C VAL A 86 8.04 -34.42 27.28
N GLU A 87 8.01 -35.44 26.43
CA GLU A 87 6.91 -35.71 25.48
C GLU A 87 5.54 -35.77 26.17
N SER A 88 5.48 -36.32 27.38
CA SER A 88 4.23 -36.36 28.15
C SER A 88 3.66 -34.95 28.42
N LEU A 89 4.50 -33.93 28.58
CA LEU A 89 4.07 -32.54 28.77
C LEU A 89 3.50 -31.90 27.50
N TYR A 90 4.01 -32.33 26.34
CA TYR A 90 3.57 -31.86 25.02
C TYR A 90 2.30 -32.57 24.53
N THR A 91 1.71 -33.48 25.33
CA THR A 91 0.40 -34.07 25.01
C THR A 91 -0.65 -32.95 24.85
N GLY A 92 -1.31 -32.90 23.69
CA GLY A 92 -2.26 -31.86 23.32
C GLY A 92 -1.63 -30.54 22.86
N ALA A 93 -0.32 -30.50 22.64
CA ALA A 93 0.33 -29.35 21.98
C ALA A 93 0.17 -29.42 20.46
N ASP A 94 0.03 -28.26 19.80
CA ASP A 94 -0.13 -28.18 18.35
C ASP A 94 1.16 -28.58 17.62
N ASN A 95 1.03 -29.38 16.56
CA ASN A 95 2.13 -29.84 15.72
C ASN A 95 2.15 -29.22 14.33
N ALA A 96 1.24 -28.27 14.03
CA ALA A 96 1.10 -27.64 12.72
C ALA A 96 2.41 -27.03 12.19
N PHE A 97 3.22 -26.40 13.06
CA PHE A 97 4.43 -25.67 12.66
C PHE A 97 5.76 -26.40 12.89
N ALA A 98 5.78 -27.45 13.70
CA ALA A 98 7.04 -28.01 14.20
C ALA A 98 7.15 -29.54 14.05
N GLY A 99 6.20 -30.16 13.34
CA GLY A 99 6.12 -31.62 13.25
C GLY A 99 5.74 -32.28 14.58
N ALA A 100 5.62 -33.60 14.55
CA ALA A 100 5.36 -34.40 15.73
C ALA A 100 6.65 -34.58 16.55
N GLY A 101 6.59 -34.23 17.85
CA GLY A 101 7.67 -34.47 18.80
C GLY A 101 8.15 -33.24 19.57
N VAL A 102 9.04 -33.48 20.53
CA VAL A 102 9.71 -32.45 21.32
C VAL A 102 10.95 -31.97 20.57
N PRO A 103 11.10 -30.64 20.34
CA PRO A 103 12.30 -30.08 19.73
C PRO A 103 13.50 -30.24 20.68
N ASN A 104 14.71 -30.44 20.13
CA ASN A 104 15.91 -30.63 20.96
C ASN A 104 16.38 -29.32 21.61
N SER A 105 16.05 -28.18 21.01
CA SER A 105 16.37 -26.84 21.50
C SER A 105 15.31 -25.82 21.08
N GLN A 106 15.38 -24.62 21.64
CA GLN A 106 14.52 -23.51 21.22
C GLN A 106 14.78 -23.09 19.77
N VAL A 107 16.05 -23.07 19.36
CA VAL A 107 16.47 -22.75 17.98
C VAL A 107 15.96 -23.78 16.98
N ASP A 108 15.92 -25.07 17.34
CA ASP A 108 15.35 -26.09 16.46
C ASP A 108 13.87 -25.87 16.21
N LEU A 109 13.11 -25.46 17.23
CA LEU A 109 11.70 -25.10 17.05
C LEU A 109 11.54 -23.90 16.12
N VAL A 110 12.36 -22.86 16.30
CA VAL A 110 12.35 -21.67 15.45
C VAL A 110 12.67 -22.02 13.99
N ASN A 111 13.67 -22.87 13.75
CA ASN A 111 14.03 -23.35 12.42
C ASN A 111 12.92 -24.19 11.77
N ALA A 112 12.26 -25.05 12.55
CA ALA A 112 11.12 -25.84 12.09
C ALA A 112 9.95 -24.94 11.67
N VAL A 113 9.64 -23.92 12.48
CA VAL A 113 8.60 -22.93 12.20
C VAL A 113 8.94 -22.13 10.93
N TYR A 114 10.18 -21.66 10.80
CA TYR A 114 10.63 -20.95 9.60
C TYR A 114 10.44 -21.81 8.35
N THR A 115 10.92 -23.05 8.41
CA THR A 115 10.84 -24.01 7.29
C THR A 115 9.38 -24.23 6.90
N LYS A 116 8.48 -24.42 7.88
CA LYS A 116 7.06 -24.59 7.62
C LYS A 116 6.42 -23.33 7.03
N MET A 117 6.75 -22.14 7.54
CA MET A 117 6.25 -20.88 6.99
C MET A 117 6.68 -20.66 5.54
N VAL A 118 7.91 -21.01 5.19
CA VAL A 118 8.43 -20.96 3.81
C VAL A 118 7.72 -21.98 2.94
N GLN A 119 7.54 -23.22 3.40
CA GLN A 119 6.79 -24.24 2.67
C GLN A 119 5.34 -23.80 2.39
N ASP A 120 4.66 -23.26 3.39
CA ASP A 120 3.29 -22.75 3.24
C ASP A 120 3.23 -21.58 2.25
N LEU A 121 4.25 -20.72 2.24
CA LEU A 121 4.37 -19.61 1.29
C LEU A 121 4.62 -20.12 -0.14
N ASP A 122 5.49 -21.11 -0.30
CA ASP A 122 5.83 -21.68 -1.59
C ASP A 122 4.64 -22.44 -2.21
N ALA A 123 3.77 -23.00 -1.38
CA ALA A 123 2.51 -23.61 -1.81
C ALA A 123 1.49 -22.60 -2.36
N VAL A 124 1.58 -21.30 -2.01
CA VAL A 124 0.73 -20.26 -2.58
C VAL A 124 1.16 -19.97 -4.03
N GLN A 125 0.21 -20.01 -4.96
CA GLN A 125 0.49 -19.75 -6.38
C GLN A 125 0.46 -18.24 -6.69
N GLY A 126 1.50 -17.76 -7.39
CA GLY A 126 1.63 -16.38 -7.83
C GLY A 126 2.33 -15.45 -6.83
N ASP A 127 3.21 -14.59 -7.34
CA ASP A 127 4.03 -13.71 -6.51
C ASP A 127 3.20 -12.67 -5.77
N SER A 128 2.14 -12.15 -6.38
CA SER A 128 1.21 -11.21 -5.72
C SER A 128 0.52 -11.85 -4.52
N ALA A 129 -0.01 -13.07 -4.66
CA ALA A 129 -0.67 -13.79 -3.56
C ALA A 129 0.32 -14.14 -2.44
N ARG A 130 1.57 -14.48 -2.77
CA ARG A 130 2.64 -14.71 -1.79
C ARG A 130 2.99 -13.43 -1.02
N VAL A 131 3.14 -12.30 -1.72
CA VAL A 131 3.37 -10.99 -1.08
C VAL A 131 2.20 -10.61 -0.19
N GLN A 132 0.96 -10.79 -0.65
CA GLN A 132 -0.25 -10.53 0.13
C GLN A 132 -0.35 -11.43 1.37
N SER A 133 0.03 -12.71 1.28
CA SER A 133 0.08 -13.63 2.42
C SER A 133 1.09 -13.18 3.49
N LEU A 134 2.23 -12.61 3.07
CA LEU A 134 3.24 -12.09 3.98
C LEU A 134 2.90 -10.70 4.54
N CYS A 135 2.50 -9.76 3.69
CA CYS A 135 2.38 -8.35 4.04
C CYS A 135 0.96 -7.93 4.45
N GLY A 136 -0.03 -8.74 4.07
CA GLY A 136 -1.45 -8.46 4.21
C GLY A 136 -2.03 -7.85 2.95
N TYR A 137 -3.36 -7.83 2.92
CA TYR A 137 -4.12 -7.27 1.80
C TYR A 137 -5.48 -6.79 2.28
N LEU A 138 -6.06 -5.84 1.54
CA LEU A 138 -7.45 -5.45 1.71
C LEU A 138 -8.29 -6.36 0.82
N ASP A 139 -9.19 -7.14 1.41
CA ASP A 139 -10.11 -7.97 0.64
C ASP A 139 -11.17 -7.09 -0.01
N ASN A 140 -11.16 -7.00 -1.35
CA ASN A 140 -12.09 -6.18 -2.12
C ASN A 140 -13.56 -6.56 -1.93
N LYS A 141 -13.86 -7.81 -1.50
CA LYS A 141 -15.24 -8.26 -1.30
C LYS A 141 -15.80 -7.84 0.05
N THR A 142 -15.00 -7.98 1.10
CA THR A 142 -15.44 -7.71 2.48
C THR A 142 -15.04 -6.32 2.96
N GLY A 143 -14.12 -5.65 2.26
CA GLY A 143 -13.48 -4.42 2.73
C GLY A 143 -12.62 -4.62 3.99
N GLN A 144 -12.42 -5.86 4.43
CA GLN A 144 -11.65 -6.16 5.64
C GLN A 144 -10.19 -6.34 5.28
N PHE A 145 -9.32 -5.73 6.08
CA PHE A 145 -7.89 -5.92 5.97
C PHE A 145 -7.50 -7.25 6.61
N GLN A 146 -6.92 -8.14 5.83
CA GLN A 146 -6.32 -9.38 6.32
C GLN A 146 -4.85 -9.14 6.62
N SER A 147 -4.45 -9.30 7.89
CA SER A 147 -3.06 -9.13 8.31
C SER A 147 -2.20 -10.27 7.77
N GLY A 148 -1.17 -9.94 7.01
CA GLY A 148 -0.17 -10.91 6.60
C GLY A 148 0.77 -11.30 7.75
N LYS A 149 1.47 -12.42 7.56
CA LYS A 149 2.37 -13.01 8.59
C LYS A 149 3.42 -12.00 9.09
N LEU A 150 4.06 -11.24 8.21
CA LEU A 150 5.07 -10.24 8.59
C LEU A 150 4.47 -9.08 9.39
N LEU A 151 3.24 -8.68 9.09
CA LEU A 151 2.60 -7.55 9.78
C LEU A 151 2.28 -7.89 11.24
N VAL A 152 1.93 -9.15 11.49
CA VAL A 152 1.74 -9.69 12.86
C VAL A 152 3.08 -9.73 13.59
N LEU A 153 4.16 -10.10 12.87
CA LEU A 153 5.53 -10.15 13.39
C LEU A 153 6.22 -8.79 13.52
N ALA A 154 5.59 -7.70 13.07
CA ALA A 154 6.20 -6.38 13.07
C ALA A 154 6.21 -5.79 14.48
N GLU A 155 7.35 -5.21 14.87
CA GLU A 155 7.63 -4.78 16.23
C GLU A 155 7.50 -3.27 16.42
N THR A 156 7.55 -2.52 15.31
CA THR A 156 7.48 -1.06 15.27
C THR A 156 6.46 -0.59 14.24
N PHE A 157 5.98 0.65 14.38
CA PHE A 157 5.02 1.23 13.43
C PHE A 157 5.67 1.44 12.05
N GLU A 158 6.92 1.88 12.02
CA GLU A 158 7.69 2.11 10.80
C GLU A 158 7.90 0.81 10.03
N GLU A 159 8.20 -0.29 10.74
CA GLU A 159 8.29 -1.61 10.14
C GLU A 159 6.94 -2.05 9.55
N ARG A 160 5.82 -1.82 10.25
CA ARG A 160 4.47 -2.11 9.72
C ARG A 160 4.18 -1.30 8.46
N ALA A 161 4.50 -0.02 8.45
CA ALA A 161 4.31 0.85 7.28
C ALA A 161 5.16 0.35 6.09
N ALA A 162 6.43 0.01 6.34
CA ALA A 162 7.32 -0.53 5.31
C ALA A 162 6.83 -1.88 4.77
N ILE A 163 6.34 -2.80 5.62
CA ILE A 163 5.75 -4.07 5.18
C ILE A 163 4.50 -3.81 4.33
N ARG A 164 3.61 -2.90 4.74
CA ARG A 164 2.40 -2.55 3.96
C ARG A 164 2.73 -1.97 2.59
N SER A 165 3.81 -1.20 2.47
CA SER A 165 4.22 -0.64 1.18
C SER A 165 4.63 -1.70 0.14
N LEU A 166 4.95 -2.92 0.56
CA LEU A 166 5.24 -4.03 -0.36
C LEU A 166 3.98 -4.62 -1.01
N SER A 167 2.80 -4.37 -0.43
CA SER A 167 1.49 -4.82 -0.92
C SER A 167 0.53 -3.63 -1.00
N PRO A 168 0.78 -2.65 -1.90
CA PRO A 168 -0.03 -1.45 -1.95
C PRO A 168 -1.44 -1.77 -2.44
N VAL A 169 -2.42 -1.12 -1.81
CA VAL A 169 -3.81 -1.14 -2.27
C VAL A 169 -3.91 -0.17 -3.44
N SER A 170 -3.63 -0.64 -4.65
CA SER A 170 -3.74 0.14 -5.88
C SER A 170 -4.87 -0.38 -6.75
N ALA A 171 -5.62 0.54 -7.37
CA ALA A 171 -6.61 0.21 -8.40
C ALA A 171 -5.95 -0.36 -9.67
N THR A 172 -4.67 -0.01 -9.91
CA THR A 172 -3.88 -0.51 -11.02
C THR A 172 -3.02 -1.70 -10.58
N PRO A 173 -3.11 -2.87 -11.26
CA PRO A 173 -2.23 -3.99 -10.99
C PRO A 173 -0.76 -3.58 -11.14
N LEU A 174 0.07 -3.90 -10.13
CA LEU A 174 1.51 -3.68 -10.23
C LEU A 174 2.12 -4.60 -11.32
N PRO A 175 3.17 -4.14 -12.03
CA PRO A 175 3.91 -4.97 -12.96
C PRO A 175 4.47 -6.23 -12.28
N PRO A 176 4.57 -7.38 -12.99
CA PRO A 176 5.09 -8.63 -12.42
C PRO A 176 6.50 -8.50 -11.80
N GLU A 177 7.36 -7.67 -12.39
CA GLU A 177 8.72 -7.41 -11.90
C GLU A 177 8.71 -6.78 -10.50
N VAL A 178 7.75 -5.89 -10.23
CA VAL A 178 7.60 -5.24 -8.91
C VAL A 178 7.13 -6.26 -7.88
N TRP A 179 6.22 -7.17 -8.24
CA TRP A 179 5.80 -8.26 -7.35
C TRP A 179 6.94 -9.20 -7.01
N ALA A 180 7.78 -9.56 -7.99
CA ALA A 180 8.95 -10.41 -7.75
C ALA A 180 9.96 -9.72 -6.80
N ALA A 181 10.22 -8.42 -7.00
CA ALA A 181 11.10 -7.62 -6.13
C ALA A 181 10.53 -7.50 -4.71
N ASN A 182 9.23 -7.22 -4.57
CA ASN A 182 8.55 -7.11 -3.28
C ASN A 182 8.51 -8.47 -2.55
N LEU A 183 8.33 -9.58 -3.28
CA LEU A 183 8.37 -10.93 -2.71
C LEU A 183 9.75 -11.24 -2.16
N LYS A 184 10.80 -10.86 -2.88
CA LYS A 184 12.18 -11.03 -2.41
C LYS A 184 12.41 -10.22 -1.12
N ASP A 185 12.05 -8.93 -1.09
CA ASP A 185 12.22 -8.11 0.13
C ASP A 185 11.41 -8.66 1.30
N ALA A 186 10.16 -9.09 1.07
CA ALA A 186 9.34 -9.70 2.11
C ALA A 186 9.96 -11.00 2.66
N ARG A 187 10.49 -11.87 1.79
CA ARG A 187 11.21 -13.09 2.22
C ARG A 187 12.48 -12.76 2.99
N ASP A 188 13.25 -11.76 2.55
CA ASP A 188 14.48 -11.33 3.22
C ASP A 188 14.18 -10.75 4.60
N ARG A 189 13.07 -10.01 4.77
CA ARG A 189 12.58 -9.53 6.08
C ARG A 189 12.18 -10.68 6.99
N LEU A 190 11.43 -11.66 6.46
CA LEU A 190 11.05 -12.85 7.22
C LEU A 190 12.29 -13.60 7.69
N LYS A 191 13.21 -13.90 6.78
CA LYS A 191 14.46 -14.59 7.08
C LYS A 191 15.26 -13.86 8.15
N ARG A 192 15.41 -12.53 8.04
CA ARG A 192 16.12 -11.72 9.04
C ARG A 192 15.52 -11.81 10.43
N LYS A 193 14.19 -11.83 10.58
CA LYS A 193 13.54 -11.99 11.90
C LYS A 193 13.88 -13.33 12.55
N PHE A 194 13.93 -14.40 11.77
CA PHE A 194 14.32 -15.72 12.26
C PHE A 194 15.84 -15.79 12.51
N ASP A 195 16.67 -15.29 11.62
CA ASP A 195 18.12 -15.24 11.78
C ASP A 195 18.55 -14.48 13.05
N ALA A 196 17.85 -13.39 13.38
CA ALA A 196 18.15 -12.56 14.55
C ALA A 196 18.02 -13.31 15.89
N VAL A 197 17.15 -14.32 15.95
CA VAL A 197 16.95 -15.13 17.15
C VAL A 197 17.72 -16.45 17.12
N THR A 198 18.12 -16.92 15.92
CA THR A 198 18.90 -18.16 15.77
C THR A 198 20.41 -17.92 15.88
N GLN A 199 20.90 -16.71 15.62
CA GLN A 199 22.30 -16.35 15.85
C GLN A 199 22.65 -16.37 17.36
N ALA A 200 23.86 -16.84 17.67
CA ALA A 200 24.38 -16.82 19.04
C ALA A 200 24.43 -15.38 19.58
N SER A 201 24.20 -15.23 20.88
CA SER A 201 24.24 -13.92 21.53
C SER A 201 25.65 -13.34 21.44
N ASN A 202 25.74 -12.05 21.11
CA ASN A 202 27.00 -11.31 21.05
C ASN A 202 26.77 -9.93 21.68
N PRO A 203 27.42 -9.62 22.82
CA PRO A 203 27.19 -8.36 23.53
C PRO A 203 27.59 -7.12 22.72
N ASP A 204 28.53 -7.24 21.78
CA ASP A 204 29.05 -6.09 21.02
C ASP A 204 28.19 -5.73 19.80
N GLN A 205 27.42 -6.70 19.27
CA GLN A 205 26.66 -6.51 18.04
C GLN A 205 25.52 -5.48 18.13
N PRO A 206 24.72 -5.41 19.21
CA PRO A 206 23.72 -4.36 19.38
C PRO A 206 24.31 -2.95 19.35
N GLU A 207 25.49 -2.76 19.97
CA GLU A 207 26.15 -1.46 20.01
C GLU A 207 26.68 -1.07 18.62
N GLN A 208 27.27 -2.03 17.89
CA GLN A 208 27.71 -1.82 16.51
C GLN A 208 26.53 -1.48 15.60
N ALA A 209 25.39 -2.17 15.72
CA ALA A 209 24.19 -1.87 14.94
C ALA A 209 23.63 -0.47 15.24
N ARG A 210 23.69 -0.01 16.50
CA ARG A 210 23.31 1.38 16.84
C ARG A 210 24.25 2.40 16.22
N LYS A 211 25.57 2.15 16.29
CA LYS A 211 26.57 3.02 15.68
C LYS A 211 26.38 3.14 14.16
N THR A 212 26.14 2.03 13.45
CA THR A 212 25.91 2.06 12.01
C THR A 212 24.63 2.83 11.64
N VAL A 213 23.56 2.71 12.43
CA VAL A 213 22.33 3.49 12.23
C VAL A 213 22.57 4.99 12.44
N GLU A 214 23.27 5.39 13.49
CA GLU A 214 23.58 6.80 13.76
C GLU A 214 24.54 7.39 12.72
N GLU A 215 25.53 6.61 12.26
CA GLU A 215 26.40 7.00 11.15
C GLU A 215 25.63 7.21 9.86
N LEU A 216 24.68 6.33 9.53
CA LEU A 216 23.83 6.47 8.34
C LEU A 216 22.90 7.68 8.45
N LYS A 217 22.29 7.91 9.61
CA LYS A 217 21.49 9.13 9.85
C LYS A 217 22.33 10.39 9.62
N THR A 218 23.54 10.42 10.16
CA THR A 218 24.46 11.56 10.01
C THR A 218 24.85 11.77 8.54
N LYS A 219 25.13 10.69 7.80
CA LYS A 219 25.44 10.75 6.36
C LYS A 219 24.24 11.22 5.52
N ILE A 220 23.02 10.82 5.87
CA ILE A 220 21.78 11.27 5.19
C ILE A 220 21.50 12.74 5.47
N LEU A 221 21.74 13.21 6.70
CA LEU A 221 21.63 14.63 7.02
C LEU A 221 22.63 15.47 6.21
N ALA A 222 23.85 14.96 6.00
CA ALA A 222 24.85 15.62 5.16
C ALA A 222 24.51 15.56 3.66
N ASN A 223 23.86 14.49 3.18
CA ASN A 223 23.44 14.35 1.78
C ASN A 223 21.99 13.83 1.65
N PRO A 224 20.98 14.71 1.75
CA PRO A 224 19.57 14.31 1.76
C PRO A 224 19.06 13.72 0.43
N LYS A 225 19.83 13.83 -0.67
CA LYS A 225 19.44 13.32 -1.99
C LYS A 225 20.02 11.93 -2.29
N ASP A 226 20.89 11.40 -1.44
CA ASP A 226 21.47 10.08 -1.62
C ASP A 226 20.42 8.99 -1.38
N ALA A 227 19.90 8.44 -2.48
CA ALA A 227 18.87 7.40 -2.44
C ALA A 227 19.40 6.08 -1.87
N ASP A 228 20.69 5.79 -2.01
CA ASP A 228 21.28 4.53 -1.55
C ASP A 228 21.50 4.54 -0.04
N LEU A 229 21.94 5.66 0.53
CA LEU A 229 21.98 5.82 1.99
C LEU A 229 20.59 5.70 2.62
N LYS A 230 19.57 6.33 2.01
CA LYS A 230 18.18 6.18 2.45
C LYS A 230 17.70 4.74 2.35
N ARG A 231 18.06 4.03 1.28
CA ARG A 231 17.76 2.59 1.13
C ARG A 231 18.48 1.74 2.18
N GLN A 232 19.74 2.04 2.51
CA GLN A 232 20.47 1.32 3.55
C GLN A 232 19.88 1.56 4.94
N LEU A 233 19.59 2.82 5.27
CA LEU A 233 18.92 3.15 6.52
C LEU A 233 17.53 2.51 6.57
N ALA A 234 16.75 2.57 5.49
CA ALA A 234 15.46 1.90 5.39
C ALA A 234 15.59 0.38 5.48
N ALA A 235 16.62 -0.23 4.89
CA ALA A 235 16.84 -1.67 5.00
C ALA A 235 17.17 -2.08 6.45
N LEU A 236 17.95 -1.27 7.17
CA LEU A 236 18.29 -1.48 8.57
C LEU A 236 17.11 -1.21 9.50
N SER A 237 16.38 -0.12 9.30
CA SER A 237 15.22 0.25 10.13
C SER A 237 14.01 -0.62 9.85
N ALA A 238 13.77 -0.99 8.59
CA ALA A 238 12.64 -1.81 8.18
C ALA A 238 12.90 -3.32 8.32
N GLY A 239 14.12 -3.71 8.73
CA GLY A 239 14.40 -5.04 9.29
C GLY A 239 13.92 -5.21 10.73
N GLY A 240 13.42 -4.12 11.35
CA GLY A 240 13.06 -4.08 12.77
C GLY A 240 14.28 -4.05 13.69
N PRO A 241 14.10 -3.79 15.00
CA PRO A 241 15.18 -3.76 16.00
C PRO A 241 15.80 -5.14 16.31
N ASN A 242 15.63 -6.11 15.40
CA ASN A 242 16.13 -7.47 15.52
C ASN A 242 17.58 -7.56 15.07
N GLY A 243 18.42 -6.74 15.69
CA GLY A 243 19.83 -7.04 15.79
C GLY A 243 20.04 -8.30 16.65
N PRO A 244 21.23 -8.90 16.55
CA PRO A 244 21.65 -9.98 17.43
C PRO A 244 21.43 -9.61 18.90
N THR A 245 21.20 -10.60 19.72
CA THR A 245 20.86 -10.41 21.14
C THR A 245 22.11 -10.21 21.98
N ALA A 246 22.06 -9.34 22.98
CA ALA A 246 23.21 -9.08 23.86
C ALA A 246 23.46 -10.26 24.83
N SER A 247 22.42 -11.03 25.12
CA SER A 247 22.45 -12.15 26.06
C SER A 247 21.48 -13.25 25.68
N ASP A 248 21.73 -14.46 26.18
CA ASP A 248 20.83 -15.59 26.00
C ASP A 248 19.45 -15.38 26.66
N ALA A 249 19.38 -14.59 27.73
CA ALA A 249 18.10 -14.24 28.35
C ALA A 249 17.24 -13.37 27.42
N GLU A 250 17.85 -12.38 26.78
CA GLU A 250 17.20 -11.57 25.74
C GLU A 250 16.82 -12.43 24.53
N ARG A 251 17.70 -13.36 24.12
CA ARG A 251 17.43 -14.30 23.03
C ARG A 251 16.20 -15.17 23.30
N ARG A 252 16.10 -15.78 24.48
CA ARG A 252 14.93 -16.57 24.91
C ARG A 252 13.65 -15.75 24.84
N MET A 253 13.70 -14.50 25.30
CA MET A 253 12.57 -13.57 25.26
C MET A 253 12.15 -13.26 23.83
N LYS A 254 13.08 -12.94 22.92
CA LYS A 254 12.78 -12.69 21.50
C LYS A 254 12.26 -13.95 20.79
N ILE A 255 12.81 -15.13 21.09
CA ILE A 255 12.28 -16.41 20.59
C ILE A 255 10.81 -16.58 21.04
N ALA A 256 10.51 -16.31 22.31
CA ALA A 256 9.15 -16.41 22.83
C ALA A 256 8.19 -15.42 22.15
N GLN A 257 8.62 -14.18 21.91
CA GLN A 257 7.84 -13.19 21.16
C GLN A 257 7.52 -13.65 19.74
N LEU A 258 8.56 -14.08 19.00
CA LEU A 258 8.43 -14.56 17.63
C LEU A 258 7.44 -15.73 17.57
N LEU A 259 7.65 -16.75 18.40
CA LEU A 259 6.83 -17.96 18.38
C LEU A 259 5.38 -17.69 18.82
N MET A 260 5.15 -16.86 19.84
CA MET A 260 3.81 -16.51 20.30
C MET A 260 2.97 -15.84 19.20
N GLN A 261 3.60 -15.04 18.34
CA GLN A 261 2.92 -14.31 17.27
C GLN A 261 2.59 -15.17 16.03
N VAL A 262 3.22 -16.33 15.87
CA VAL A 262 3.02 -17.20 14.70
C VAL A 262 1.61 -17.80 14.66
N ASN A 263 1.07 -18.23 15.80
CA ASN A 263 -0.26 -18.83 15.88
C ASN A 263 -0.92 -18.55 17.25
N PRO A 264 -2.10 -17.92 17.31
CA PRO A 264 -2.76 -17.61 18.59
C PRO A 264 -3.44 -18.83 19.26
N SER A 265 -3.42 -20.03 18.68
CA SER A 265 -4.13 -21.19 19.24
C SER A 265 -3.62 -21.56 20.64
N PRO A 266 -4.51 -21.92 21.59
CA PRO A 266 -4.09 -22.29 22.96
C PRO A 266 -3.08 -23.44 22.99
N ASP A 267 -3.24 -24.43 22.10
CA ASP A 267 -2.37 -25.60 21.99
C ASP A 267 -0.96 -25.22 21.48
N TRP A 268 -0.88 -24.24 20.59
CA TRP A 268 0.40 -23.67 20.19
C TRP A 268 1.04 -22.86 21.30
N GLN A 269 0.28 -21.99 21.98
CA GLN A 269 0.81 -21.21 23.10
C GLN A 269 1.33 -22.12 24.23
N LYS A 270 0.65 -23.24 24.52
CA LYS A 270 1.15 -24.28 25.42
C LYS A 270 2.52 -24.81 24.96
N LYS A 271 2.68 -25.12 23.66
CA LYS A 271 3.96 -25.59 23.09
C LYS A 271 5.07 -24.56 23.25
N VAL A 272 4.75 -23.29 22.99
CA VAL A 272 5.70 -22.17 23.13
C VAL A 272 6.12 -22.02 24.58
N VAL A 273 5.18 -21.98 25.53
CA VAL A 273 5.45 -21.91 26.98
C VAL A 273 6.37 -23.05 27.44
N LEU A 274 6.07 -24.29 27.04
CA LEU A 274 6.90 -25.45 27.38
C LEU A 274 8.30 -25.39 26.77
N THR A 275 8.43 -24.82 25.58
CA THR A 275 9.72 -24.76 24.87
C THR A 275 10.59 -23.61 25.36
N VAL A 276 10.04 -22.41 25.52
CA VAL A 276 10.82 -21.23 25.94
C VAL A 276 10.93 -21.08 27.45
N GLY A 277 10.00 -21.69 28.19
CA GLY A 277 9.84 -21.52 29.63
C GLY A 277 8.84 -20.41 29.97
N LEU A 278 8.06 -20.61 31.03
CA LEU A 278 7.03 -19.68 31.49
C LEU A 278 7.59 -18.30 31.82
N LYS A 279 8.80 -18.23 32.38
CA LYS A 279 9.44 -16.94 32.74
C LYS A 279 9.75 -16.10 31.50
N ALA A 280 10.35 -16.71 30.47
CA ALA A 280 10.67 -16.02 29.22
C ALA A 280 9.39 -15.62 28.47
N TYR A 281 8.38 -16.51 28.48
CA TYR A 281 7.08 -16.24 27.88
C TYR A 281 6.34 -15.06 28.53
N GLN A 282 6.33 -14.98 29.88
CA GLN A 282 5.71 -13.86 30.59
C GLN A 282 6.41 -12.53 30.28
N LEU A 283 7.76 -12.51 30.27
CA LEU A 283 8.52 -11.31 29.90
C LEU A 283 8.25 -10.89 28.46
N ALA A 284 8.16 -11.86 27.55
CA ALA A 284 7.80 -11.62 26.15
C ALA A 284 6.42 -10.96 26.01
N ILE A 285 5.41 -11.38 26.78
CA ILE A 285 4.07 -10.77 26.79
C ILE A 285 4.12 -9.33 27.29
N ILE A 286 4.84 -9.07 28.40
CA ILE A 286 4.95 -7.73 28.99
C ILE A 286 5.56 -6.77 27.97
N GLU A 287 6.68 -7.18 27.35
CA GLU A 287 7.34 -6.36 26.35
C GLU A 287 6.48 -6.20 25.08
N GLN A 288 5.82 -7.26 24.60
CA GLN A 288 4.93 -7.16 23.44
C GLN A 288 3.78 -6.18 23.70
N THR A 289 3.17 -6.22 24.89
CA THR A 289 2.12 -5.28 25.29
C THR A 289 2.63 -3.84 25.23
N GLY A 290 3.80 -3.57 25.81
CA GLY A 290 4.42 -2.24 25.75
C GLY A 290 4.71 -1.77 24.31
N ARG A 291 5.17 -2.66 23.43
CA ARG A 291 5.38 -2.35 22.01
C ARG A 291 4.07 -2.06 21.28
N LEU A 292 3.02 -2.83 21.56
CA LEU A 292 1.68 -2.59 21.00
C LEU A 292 1.10 -1.25 21.47
N GLU A 293 1.28 -0.88 22.73
CA GLU A 293 0.89 0.44 23.24
C GLU A 293 1.64 1.57 22.53
N SER A 294 2.96 1.44 22.35
CA SER A 294 3.76 2.41 21.59
C SER A 294 3.30 2.53 20.14
N MET A 295 3.04 1.41 19.46
CA MET A 295 2.51 1.40 18.09
C MET A 295 1.11 2.03 18.01
N LEU A 296 0.26 1.80 19.00
CA LEU A 296 -1.07 2.41 19.08
C LEU A 296 -0.99 3.93 19.27
N ALA A 297 -0.06 4.41 20.12
CA ALA A 297 0.19 5.84 20.28
C ALA A 297 0.63 6.49 18.97
N GLN A 298 1.67 5.93 18.32
CA GLN A 298 2.15 6.43 17.03
C GLN A 298 1.07 6.38 15.93
N THR A 299 0.22 5.35 15.92
CA THR A 299 -0.91 5.26 14.96
C THR A 299 -1.94 6.36 15.20
N ARG A 300 -2.22 6.70 16.47
CA ARG A 300 -3.14 7.81 16.81
C ARG A 300 -2.57 9.15 16.37
N ASP A 301 -1.29 9.38 16.63
CA ASP A 301 -0.61 10.62 16.22
C ASP A 301 -0.58 10.75 14.69
N ALA A 302 -0.24 9.66 13.99
CA ALA A 302 -0.25 9.63 12.53
C ALA A 302 -1.66 9.91 11.96
N ARG A 303 -2.72 9.37 12.57
CA ARG A 303 -4.10 9.65 12.17
C ARG A 303 -4.48 11.13 12.34
N PHE A 304 -4.01 11.76 13.42
CA PHE A 304 -4.26 13.18 13.64
C PHE A 304 -3.56 14.05 12.58
N VAL A 305 -2.31 13.76 12.27
CA VAL A 305 -1.56 14.44 11.20
C VAL A 305 -2.23 14.23 9.84
N ASP A 306 -2.64 13.00 9.53
CA ASP A 306 -3.35 12.67 8.29
C ASP A 306 -4.68 13.44 8.16
N GLN A 307 -5.45 13.53 9.24
CA GLN A 307 -6.69 14.30 9.26
C GLN A 307 -6.44 15.81 9.02
N GLN A 308 -5.41 16.37 9.63
CA GLN A 308 -5.04 17.78 9.39
C GLN A 308 -4.62 18.02 7.94
N ASN A 309 -3.83 17.13 7.35
CA ASN A 309 -3.42 17.24 5.96
C ASN A 309 -4.63 17.12 5.03
N PHE A 310 -5.53 16.18 5.31
CA PHE A 310 -6.78 16.02 4.56
C PHE A 310 -7.64 17.29 4.60
N ASP A 311 -7.81 17.92 5.77
CA ASP A 311 -8.59 19.15 5.90
C ASP A 311 -7.99 20.29 5.05
N VAL A 312 -6.65 20.40 5.02
CA VAL A 312 -5.95 21.38 4.17
C VAL A 312 -6.14 21.09 2.68
N GLU A 313 -5.94 19.85 2.25
CA GLU A 313 -6.12 19.43 0.86
C GLU A 313 -7.58 19.58 0.40
N TYR A 314 -8.53 19.26 1.27
CA TYR A 314 -9.95 19.40 1.01
C TYR A 314 -10.35 20.87 0.79
N GLU A 315 -9.91 21.79 1.64
CA GLU A 315 -10.19 23.22 1.45
C GLU A 315 -9.52 23.77 0.18
N GLN A 316 -8.31 23.30 -0.17
CA GLN A 316 -7.67 23.64 -1.45
C GLN A 316 -8.51 23.15 -2.64
N LEU A 317 -8.92 21.87 -2.65
CA LEU A 317 -9.74 21.30 -3.71
C LEU A 317 -11.09 22.00 -3.85
N LYS A 318 -11.71 22.36 -2.73
CA LYS A 318 -12.94 23.15 -2.69
C LYS A 318 -12.75 24.55 -3.27
N SER A 319 -11.66 25.23 -2.93
CA SER A 319 -11.34 26.54 -3.52
C SER A 319 -11.15 26.46 -5.04
N PHE A 320 -10.46 25.42 -5.51
CA PHE A 320 -10.25 25.15 -6.93
C PHE A 320 -11.57 24.82 -7.65
N ALA A 321 -12.45 24.02 -7.03
CA ALA A 321 -13.77 23.72 -7.58
C ALA A 321 -14.64 24.99 -7.70
N LEU A 322 -14.61 25.88 -6.70
CA LEU A 322 -15.31 27.16 -6.74
C LEU A 322 -14.75 28.10 -7.83
N GLU A 323 -13.43 28.15 -8.00
CA GLU A 323 -12.79 28.95 -9.05
C GLU A 323 -13.16 28.43 -10.44
N ASN A 324 -13.10 27.12 -10.65
CA ASN A 324 -13.52 26.49 -11.89
C ASN A 324 -15.01 26.73 -12.18
N SER A 325 -15.87 26.69 -11.16
CA SER A 325 -17.29 27.03 -11.31
C SER A 325 -17.47 28.48 -11.80
N LYS A 326 -16.72 29.43 -11.23
CA LYS A 326 -16.76 30.83 -11.67
C LYS A 326 -16.26 30.99 -13.11
N LEU A 327 -15.22 30.25 -13.50
CA LEU A 327 -14.69 30.28 -14.86
C LEU A 327 -15.73 29.76 -15.86
N VAL A 328 -16.43 28.67 -15.51
CA VAL A 328 -17.53 28.13 -16.32
C VAL A 328 -18.66 29.16 -16.44
N ASP A 329 -19.06 29.80 -15.34
CA ASP A 329 -20.09 30.86 -15.38
C ASP A 329 -19.67 32.05 -16.26
N GLN A 330 -18.40 32.44 -16.24
CA GLN A 330 -17.86 33.49 -17.12
C GLN A 330 -17.92 33.06 -18.60
N GLN A 331 -17.54 31.81 -18.90
CA GLN A 331 -17.63 31.27 -20.26
C GLN A 331 -19.08 31.26 -20.76
N ILE A 332 -20.04 30.87 -19.92
CA ILE A 332 -21.46 30.91 -20.26
C ILE A 332 -21.89 32.33 -20.59
N ARG A 333 -21.54 33.33 -19.77
CA ARG A 333 -21.87 34.75 -20.03
C ARG A 333 -21.28 35.25 -21.35
N VAL A 334 -20.04 34.86 -21.67
CA VAL A 334 -19.40 35.21 -22.95
C VAL A 334 -20.16 34.59 -24.12
N VAL A 335 -20.52 33.30 -24.01
CA VAL A 335 -21.30 32.60 -25.04
C VAL A 335 -22.66 33.26 -25.25
N ASP A 336 -23.36 33.63 -24.18
CA ASP A 336 -24.65 34.31 -24.28
C ASP A 336 -24.53 35.71 -24.87
N GLY A 337 -23.46 36.45 -24.54
CA GLY A 337 -23.13 37.73 -25.17
C GLY A 337 -22.90 37.60 -26.68
N LEU A 338 -22.13 36.60 -27.10
CA LEU A 338 -21.89 36.31 -28.52
C LEU A 338 -23.18 35.95 -29.26
N LYS A 339 -24.07 35.15 -28.64
CA LYS A 339 -25.39 34.84 -29.22
C LYS A 339 -26.25 36.09 -29.40
N ALA A 340 -26.23 37.01 -28.43
CA ALA A 340 -26.98 38.27 -28.53
C ALA A 340 -26.42 39.19 -29.63
N THR A 341 -25.09 39.28 -29.78
CA THR A 341 -24.46 40.00 -30.89
C THR A 341 -24.84 39.39 -32.23
N LEU A 342 -24.78 38.06 -32.36
CA LEU A 342 -25.17 37.35 -33.58
C LEU A 342 -26.63 37.62 -33.96
N ALA A 343 -27.55 37.58 -33.00
CA ALA A 343 -28.96 37.92 -33.25
C ALA A 343 -29.15 39.38 -33.71
N THR A 344 -28.35 40.31 -33.18
CA THR A 344 -28.37 41.73 -33.60
C THR A 344 -27.85 41.88 -35.03
N ASP A 345 -26.77 41.18 -35.36
CA ASP A 345 -26.17 41.20 -36.71
C ASP A 345 -27.11 40.59 -37.75
N GLU A 346 -27.82 39.50 -37.43
CA GLU A 346 -28.87 38.92 -38.29
C GLU A 346 -30.01 39.90 -38.56
N LEU A 347 -30.44 40.66 -37.54
CA LEU A 347 -31.47 41.69 -37.69
C LEU A 347 -30.97 42.85 -38.57
N LEU A 348 -29.76 43.34 -38.35
CA LEU A 348 -29.16 44.39 -39.18
C LEU A 348 -28.95 43.93 -40.63
N PHE A 349 -28.55 42.67 -40.82
CA PHE A 349 -28.43 42.07 -42.15
C PHE A 349 -29.78 42.04 -42.87
N THR A 350 -30.83 41.61 -42.18
CA THR A 350 -32.20 41.59 -42.71
C THR A 350 -32.68 42.99 -43.09
N GLN A 351 -32.45 44.00 -42.23
CA GLN A 351 -32.76 45.41 -42.52
C GLN A 351 -32.01 45.93 -43.76
N ARG A 352 -30.70 45.62 -43.88
CA ARG A 352 -29.90 46.02 -45.05
C ARG A 352 -30.40 45.36 -46.33
N GLN A 353 -30.83 44.09 -46.28
CA GLN A 353 -31.43 43.44 -47.43
C GLN A 353 -32.72 44.13 -47.88
N GLU A 354 -33.60 44.48 -46.94
CA GLU A 354 -34.85 45.16 -47.28
C GLU A 354 -34.62 46.58 -47.80
N LEU A 355 -33.70 47.34 -47.20
CA LEU A 355 -33.30 48.66 -47.71
C LEU A 355 -32.74 48.56 -49.12
N ARG A 356 -31.89 47.57 -49.39
CA ARG A 356 -31.33 47.34 -50.72
C ARG A 356 -32.43 47.05 -51.74
N LYS A 357 -33.44 46.28 -51.36
CA LYS A 357 -34.61 45.98 -52.21
C LYS A 357 -35.44 47.23 -52.49
N GLN A 358 -35.68 48.07 -51.48
CA GLN A 358 -36.36 49.36 -51.63
C GLN A 358 -35.60 50.29 -52.59
N LEU A 359 -34.29 50.46 -52.39
CA LEU A 359 -33.44 51.26 -53.27
C LEU A 359 -33.43 50.73 -54.71
N MET A 360 -33.42 49.40 -54.92
CA MET A 360 -33.54 48.81 -56.25
C MET A 360 -34.89 49.13 -56.92
N GLN A 361 -35.98 49.11 -56.14
CA GLN A 361 -37.31 49.50 -56.64
C GLN A 361 -37.35 50.98 -57.01
N GLU A 362 -36.82 51.86 -56.15
CA GLU A 362 -36.71 53.30 -56.43
C GLU A 362 -35.88 53.59 -57.68
N LEU A 363 -34.73 52.92 -57.84
CA LEU A 363 -33.91 53.04 -59.04
C LEU A 363 -34.66 52.59 -60.30
N ALA A 364 -35.44 51.50 -60.24
CA ALA A 364 -36.26 51.05 -61.36
C ALA A 364 -37.35 52.08 -61.73
N VAL A 365 -38.03 52.67 -60.74
CA VAL A 365 -39.01 53.75 -60.94
C VAL A 365 -38.33 54.98 -61.53
N LEU A 366 -37.18 55.39 -60.99
CA LEU A 366 -36.42 56.54 -61.48
C LEU A 366 -35.97 56.34 -62.93
N THR A 367 -35.45 55.15 -63.26
CA THR A 367 -35.05 54.77 -64.62
C THR A 367 -36.23 54.85 -65.58
N THR A 368 -37.40 54.35 -65.16
CA THR A 368 -38.64 54.44 -65.94
C THR A 368 -39.05 55.90 -66.17
N SER A 369 -39.02 56.72 -65.12
CA SER A 369 -39.33 58.16 -65.20
C SER A 369 -38.34 58.93 -66.09
N VAL A 370 -37.04 58.63 -66.01
CA VAL A 370 -36.01 59.23 -66.89
C VAL A 370 -36.26 58.83 -68.34
N ASN A 371 -36.55 57.56 -68.61
CA ASN A 371 -36.88 57.10 -69.97
C ASN A 371 -38.13 57.80 -70.52
N GLU A 372 -39.17 57.97 -69.71
CA GLU A 372 -40.36 58.74 -70.09
C GLU A 372 -40.03 60.22 -70.38
N LYS A 373 -39.21 60.86 -69.55
CA LYS A 373 -38.77 62.26 -69.77
C LYS A 373 -37.90 62.40 -71.01
N LEU A 374 -36.98 61.47 -71.27
CA LEU A 374 -36.17 61.44 -72.49
C LEU A 374 -37.05 61.24 -73.73
N ALA A 375 -38.03 60.33 -73.70
CA ALA A 375 -38.98 60.14 -74.80
C ALA A 375 -39.82 61.40 -75.06
N LYS A 376 -40.26 62.10 -74.01
CA LYS A 376 -40.94 63.40 -74.13
C LYS A 376 -40.03 64.46 -74.74
N GLN A 377 -38.78 64.57 -74.27
CA GLN A 377 -37.79 65.49 -74.80
C GLN A 377 -37.54 65.23 -76.29
N GLN A 378 -37.33 63.98 -76.70
CA GLN A 378 -37.13 63.61 -78.09
C GLN A 378 -38.35 63.98 -78.98
N LYS A 379 -39.57 63.81 -78.46
CA LYS A 379 -40.80 64.24 -79.15
C LYS A 379 -40.85 65.76 -79.31
N THR A 380 -40.48 66.52 -78.27
CA THR A 380 -40.40 67.98 -78.32
C THR A 380 -39.33 68.44 -79.30
N GLU A 381 -38.13 67.86 -79.28
CA GLU A 381 -37.05 68.13 -80.23
C GLU A 381 -37.48 67.87 -81.67
N LYS A 382 -38.17 66.76 -81.93
CA LYS A 382 -38.75 66.46 -83.25
C LYS A 382 -39.77 67.51 -83.68
N SER A 383 -40.68 67.90 -82.80
CA SER A 383 -41.66 68.95 -83.10
C SER A 383 -41.00 70.32 -83.35
N LEU A 384 -39.92 70.63 -82.64
CA LEU A 384 -39.17 71.87 -82.81
C LEU A 384 -38.42 71.87 -84.14
N PHE A 385 -37.88 70.73 -84.57
CA PHE A 385 -37.29 70.56 -85.90
C PHE A 385 -38.33 70.70 -87.02
N GLU A 386 -39.51 70.10 -86.88
CA GLU A 386 -40.62 70.26 -87.84
C GLU A 386 -41.07 71.73 -87.94
N VAL A 387 -41.20 72.42 -86.81
CA VAL A 387 -41.49 73.86 -86.77
C VAL A 387 -40.37 74.68 -87.43
N GLN A 388 -39.10 74.39 -87.15
CA GLN A 388 -37.98 75.05 -87.83
C GLN A 388 -38.00 74.81 -89.35
N GLN A 389 -38.38 73.61 -89.79
CA GLN A 389 -38.53 73.30 -91.22
C GLN A 389 -39.70 74.08 -91.84
N GLN A 390 -40.85 74.17 -91.17
CA GLN A 390 -41.99 74.98 -91.61
C GLN A 390 -41.66 76.47 -91.65
N VAL A 391 -40.97 76.99 -90.62
CA VAL A 391 -40.46 78.36 -90.59
C VAL A 391 -39.49 78.59 -91.76
N GLY A 392 -38.58 77.65 -92.03
CA GLY A 392 -37.69 77.72 -93.19
C GLY A 392 -38.42 77.70 -94.54
N LEU A 393 -39.48 76.90 -94.68
CA LEU A 393 -40.31 76.87 -95.88
C LEU A 393 -41.11 78.16 -96.06
N THR A 394 -41.75 78.65 -95.01
CA THR A 394 -42.50 79.92 -95.03
C THR A 394 -41.58 81.11 -95.29
N LEU A 395 -40.38 81.16 -94.71
CA LEU A 395 -39.37 82.17 -95.04
C LEU A 395 -38.93 82.11 -96.51
N ARG A 396 -38.79 80.92 -97.09
CA ARG A 396 -38.50 80.78 -98.53
C ARG A 396 -39.68 81.22 -99.39
N GLU A 397 -40.92 80.90 -99.00
CA GLU A 397 -42.13 81.36 -99.68
C GLU A 397 -42.30 82.87 -99.59
N THR A 398 -42.09 83.48 -98.42
CA THR A 398 -42.14 84.94 -98.28
C THR A 398 -41.02 85.60 -99.08
N SER A 399 -39.79 85.06 -99.04
CA SER A 399 -38.70 85.56 -99.90
C SER A 399 -39.02 85.43 -101.39
N LYS A 400 -39.70 84.35 -101.80
CA LYS A 400 -40.16 84.15 -103.17
C LYS A 400 -41.27 85.13 -103.54
N LEU A 401 -42.26 85.33 -102.67
CA LEU A 401 -43.34 86.29 -102.85
C LEU A 401 -42.82 87.73 -102.88
N GLU A 402 -41.82 88.08 -102.06
CA GLU A 402 -41.11 89.36 -102.13
C GLU A 402 -40.33 89.49 -103.44
N GLY A 403 -39.69 88.42 -103.92
CA GLY A 403 -39.05 88.38 -105.23
C GLY A 403 -40.05 88.58 -106.38
N ASP A 404 -41.20 87.90 -106.33
CA ASP A 404 -42.29 88.00 -107.31
C ASP A 404 -42.95 89.39 -107.26
N LEU A 405 -43.10 90.00 -106.07
CA LEU A 405 -43.56 91.37 -105.89
C LEU A 405 -42.57 92.37 -106.50
N ARG A 406 -41.27 92.21 -106.26
CA ARG A 406 -40.24 93.04 -106.91
C ARG A 406 -40.27 92.89 -108.42
N GLN A 407 -40.47 91.68 -108.95
CA GLN A 407 -40.67 91.49 -110.39
C GLN A 407 -41.94 92.17 -110.90
N LYS A 408 -43.04 92.16 -110.14
CA LYS A 408 -44.27 92.89 -110.47
C LYS A 408 -44.13 94.40 -110.41
N GLU A 409 -43.39 94.95 -109.45
CA GLU A 409 -43.06 96.37 -109.41
C GLU A 409 -42.19 96.78 -110.61
N ILE A 410 -41.19 95.96 -110.97
CA ILE A 410 -40.35 96.18 -112.16
C ILE A 410 -41.15 96.06 -113.48
N SER A 411 -42.24 95.28 -113.50
CA SER A 411 -43.11 95.15 -114.69
C SER A 411 -44.30 96.10 -114.71
N ALA A 412 -44.58 96.82 -113.62
CA ALA A 412 -45.52 97.94 -113.58
C ALA A 412 -44.87 99.30 -113.96
N GLU A 413 -43.54 99.38 -113.96
CA GLU A 413 -42.77 100.54 -114.43
C GLU A 413 -42.37 100.49 -115.92
N LYS A 414 -42.87 99.50 -116.68
CA LYS A 414 -42.79 99.44 -118.14
C LYS A 414 -44.17 99.49 -118.76
#